data_AF-A0A369XV54-F1
#
_entry.id   AF-A0A369XV54-F1
#
_cell.length_a   1.000
_cell.length_b   1.000
_cell.length_c   1.000
_cell.angle_alpha   90.00
_cell.angle_beta   90.00
_cell.angle_gamma   90.00
#
_symmetry.space_group_name_H-M   'P 1'
#
loop_
_entity.id
_entity.type
_entity.pdbx_description
1 polymer ?
#
loop_
_entity_poly.entity_id
_entity_poly.type
_entity_poly.pdbx_seq_one_letter_code
_entity_poly.pdbx_strand_id
1 'polypeptide(L)'
;MAQERIARLATIAARTWMRTLDDRLGISYAEQQRKAGTPAAILPVAEALLADKPEHLFPRRPQDRLSDDKPWGFRMAVPALLYNRGELYNLAVERGTLSEEERYKINEHIVQTLIMLSQLPFPKHLSQVPEIAGGHHEKMDASGYPRRLTRAQMSPLARMMAIADIFEALTAIDRPYKKGKTLSEALAIMSRMQDEQRIDPELFALFLRSGVYLDYAQRFMQAQQLDLVDIASLLGRPRNPQQPFDHST
;
A
#
# COMPACT_ATOMS: atom_id res chain seq x y z
N MET A 1 -12.19 -5.33 8.75
CA MET A 1 -13.62 -5.66 8.62
C MET A 1 -14.05 -6.21 9.97
N ALA A 2 -15.22 -5.84 10.48
CA ALA A 2 -15.70 -6.46 11.72
C ALA A 2 -15.91 -7.96 11.51
N GLN A 3 -15.56 -8.79 12.50
CA GLN A 3 -15.68 -10.26 12.44
C GLN A 3 -17.09 -10.71 12.03
N GLU A 4 -18.10 -9.95 12.43
CA GLU A 4 -19.50 -10.16 12.05
C GLU A 4 -19.73 -10.09 10.52
N ARG A 5 -19.03 -9.18 9.82
CA ARG A 5 -19.15 -9.06 8.35
C ARG A 5 -18.52 -10.25 7.64
N ILE A 6 -17.42 -10.78 8.15
CA ILE A 6 -16.77 -11.99 7.64
C ILE A 6 -17.68 -13.20 7.86
N ALA A 7 -18.27 -13.33 9.05
CA ALA A 7 -19.24 -14.39 9.33
C ALA A 7 -20.47 -14.29 8.40
N ARG A 8 -20.99 -13.08 8.17
CA ARG A 8 -22.08 -12.84 7.22
C ARG A 8 -21.69 -13.22 5.79
N LEU A 9 -20.47 -12.90 5.36
CA LEU A 9 -19.95 -13.29 4.06
C LEU A 9 -19.95 -14.81 3.89
N ALA A 10 -19.50 -15.56 4.90
CA ALA A 10 -19.52 -17.02 4.88
C ALA A 10 -20.96 -17.58 4.75
N THR A 11 -21.93 -16.99 5.45
CA THR A 11 -23.36 -17.38 5.31
C THR A 11 -23.90 -17.11 3.90
N ILE A 12 -23.51 -16.00 3.27
CA ILE A 12 -23.91 -15.69 1.89
C ILE A 12 -23.26 -16.67 0.90
N ALA A 13 -21.98 -16.98 1.10
CA ALA A 13 -21.21 -17.89 0.27
C ALA A 13 -21.80 -19.31 0.24
N ALA A 14 -22.34 -19.76 1.38
CA ALA A 14 -22.96 -21.08 1.53
C ALA A 14 -24.27 -21.24 0.73
N ARG A 15 -24.86 -20.16 0.20
CA ARG A 15 -26.00 -20.27 -0.72
C ARG A 15 -25.56 -21.01 -1.96
N THR A 16 -26.33 -21.99 -2.40
CA THR A 16 -26.01 -22.76 -3.61
C THR A 16 -26.92 -22.39 -4.77
N TRP A 17 -26.40 -22.53 -5.98
CA TRP A 17 -27.19 -22.44 -7.21
C TRP A 17 -26.88 -23.65 -8.11
N MET A 18 -27.79 -23.94 -9.04
CA MET A 18 -27.65 -25.07 -9.97
C MET A 18 -27.03 -24.58 -11.29
N ARG A 19 -25.79 -24.98 -11.55
CA ARG A 19 -25.11 -24.70 -12.80
C ARG A 19 -25.46 -25.77 -13.84
N THR A 20 -26.04 -25.32 -14.94
CA THR A 20 -26.43 -26.16 -16.09
C THR A 20 -25.52 -25.97 -17.30
N LEU A 21 -24.64 -24.98 -17.27
CA LEU A 21 -23.68 -24.68 -18.34
C LEU A 21 -22.26 -25.05 -17.90
N ASP A 22 -21.49 -25.61 -18.82
CA ASP A 22 -20.08 -25.93 -18.58
C ASP A 22 -19.27 -24.63 -18.43
N ASP A 23 -18.56 -24.51 -17.31
CA ASP A 23 -17.69 -23.38 -16.97
C ASP A 23 -16.32 -23.44 -17.66
N ARG A 24 -16.16 -24.38 -18.60
CA ARG A 24 -14.97 -24.57 -19.44
C ARG A 24 -15.19 -24.22 -20.91
N LEU A 25 -16.41 -23.88 -21.32
CA LEU A 25 -16.69 -23.50 -22.71
C LEU A 25 -16.35 -22.02 -22.94
N GLY A 26 -15.64 -21.74 -24.03
CA GLY A 26 -15.30 -20.37 -24.45
C GLY A 26 -14.23 -19.66 -23.61
N ILE A 27 -13.59 -20.36 -22.66
CA ILE A 27 -12.51 -19.79 -21.86
C ILE A 27 -11.19 -19.73 -22.64
N SER A 28 -10.28 -18.85 -22.19
CA SER A 28 -8.95 -18.74 -22.77
C SER A 28 -8.10 -19.99 -22.55
N TYR A 29 -7.09 -20.23 -23.40
CA TYR A 29 -6.12 -21.32 -23.21
C TYR A 29 -5.48 -21.30 -21.81
N ALA A 30 -5.10 -20.13 -21.32
CA ALA A 30 -4.49 -19.98 -20.00
C ALA A 30 -5.46 -20.37 -18.86
N GLU A 31 -6.75 -20.10 -19.01
CA GLU A 31 -7.77 -20.48 -18.04
C GLU A 31 -8.09 -21.96 -18.10
N GLN A 32 -8.14 -22.53 -19.30
CA GLN A 32 -8.31 -23.97 -19.50
C GLN A 32 -7.19 -24.76 -18.82
N GLN A 33 -5.94 -24.30 -18.95
CA GLN A 33 -4.80 -24.92 -18.27
C GLN A 33 -4.90 -24.85 -16.74
N ARG A 34 -5.43 -23.76 -16.17
CA ARG A 34 -5.65 -23.67 -14.73
C ARG A 34 -6.73 -24.63 -14.25
N LYS A 35 -7.80 -24.80 -15.03
CA LYS A 35 -8.88 -25.75 -14.73
C LYS A 35 -8.51 -27.21 -15.03
N ALA A 36 -7.41 -27.48 -15.74
CA ALA A 36 -6.98 -28.84 -16.09
C ALA A 36 -6.65 -29.71 -14.86
N GLY A 37 -6.23 -29.09 -13.75
CA GLY A 37 -5.95 -29.78 -12.48
C GLY A 37 -7.19 -30.22 -11.70
N THR A 38 -8.38 -29.76 -12.08
CA THR A 38 -9.65 -30.12 -11.46
C THR A 38 -10.48 -30.92 -12.47
N PRO A 39 -11.13 -32.04 -12.10
CA PRO A 39 -12.05 -32.73 -13.01
C PRO A 39 -13.24 -31.84 -13.41
N ALA A 40 -13.74 -32.01 -14.64
CA ALA A 40 -14.98 -31.36 -15.04
C ALA A 40 -16.16 -31.95 -14.25
N ALA A 41 -17.05 -31.09 -13.74
CA ALA A 41 -18.25 -31.53 -13.04
C ALA A 41 -19.27 -32.13 -14.03
N ILE A 42 -20.03 -33.13 -13.58
CA ILE A 42 -21.16 -33.66 -14.34
C ILE A 42 -22.32 -32.68 -14.16
N LEU A 43 -22.89 -32.20 -15.26
CA LEU A 43 -23.99 -31.25 -15.25
C LEU A 43 -25.36 -31.96 -15.19
N PRO A 44 -26.35 -31.37 -14.51
CA PRO A 44 -26.28 -30.14 -13.72
C PRO A 44 -25.58 -30.36 -12.36
N VAL A 45 -24.89 -29.34 -11.86
CA VAL A 45 -24.15 -29.41 -10.58
C VAL A 45 -24.56 -28.27 -9.65
N ALA A 46 -24.73 -28.58 -8.36
CA ALA A 46 -24.94 -27.56 -7.33
C ALA A 46 -23.59 -26.97 -6.90
N GLU A 47 -23.46 -25.65 -6.96
CA GLU A 47 -22.23 -24.95 -6.57
C GLU A 47 -22.56 -23.83 -5.57
N ALA A 48 -21.59 -23.54 -4.69
CA ALA A 48 -21.65 -22.37 -3.83
C ALA A 48 -21.70 -21.08 -4.66
N LEU A 49 -22.40 -20.07 -4.14
CA LEU A 49 -22.55 -18.76 -4.79
C LEU A 49 -21.20 -18.05 -4.88
N LEU A 50 -20.36 -18.20 -3.86
CA LEU A 50 -18.99 -17.68 -3.81
C LEU A 50 -18.07 -18.80 -3.33
N ALA A 51 -16.92 -18.97 -3.98
CA ALA A 51 -15.95 -20.00 -3.64
C ALA A 51 -14.52 -19.59 -3.96
N ASP A 52 -13.60 -19.96 -3.06
CA ASP A 52 -12.17 -19.95 -3.35
C ASP A 52 -11.81 -21.27 -4.03
N LYS A 53 -11.53 -21.22 -5.34
CA LYS A 53 -11.23 -22.39 -6.16
C LYS A 53 -9.73 -22.51 -6.43
N PRO A 54 -9.19 -23.73 -6.66
CA PRO A 54 -7.78 -23.91 -7.00
C PRO A 54 -7.32 -23.07 -8.22
N GLU A 55 -8.17 -22.91 -9.23
CA GLU A 55 -7.86 -22.10 -10.43
C GLU A 55 -7.76 -20.58 -10.16
N HIS A 56 -8.17 -20.12 -8.97
CA HIS A 56 -8.04 -18.73 -8.56
C HIS A 56 -6.64 -18.42 -8.01
N LEU A 57 -5.83 -19.45 -7.72
CA LEU A 57 -4.49 -19.30 -7.15
C LEU A 57 -3.45 -19.23 -8.28
N PHE A 58 -2.74 -18.11 -8.37
CA PHE A 58 -1.68 -17.91 -9.37
C PHE A 58 -0.32 -18.08 -8.68
N PRO A 59 0.37 -19.22 -8.84
CA PRO A 59 1.66 -19.44 -8.21
C PRO A 59 2.74 -18.55 -8.83
N ARG A 60 3.73 -18.15 -8.02
CA ARG A 60 4.92 -17.48 -8.54
C ARG A 60 5.79 -18.44 -9.34
N ARG A 61 6.22 -18.01 -10.52
CA ARG A 61 7.27 -18.69 -11.30
C ARG A 61 8.64 -18.22 -10.84
N PRO A 62 9.73 -18.92 -11.20
CA PRO A 62 11.09 -18.50 -10.87
C PRO A 62 11.40 -17.06 -11.31
N GLN A 63 10.91 -16.63 -12.47
CA GLN A 63 11.06 -15.27 -12.99
C GLN A 63 10.28 -14.20 -12.21
N ASP A 64 9.25 -14.59 -11.44
CA ASP A 64 8.43 -13.66 -10.64
C ASP A 64 9.02 -13.47 -9.22
N ARG A 65 10.19 -14.05 -8.97
CA ARG A 65 10.97 -13.89 -7.75
C ARG A 65 12.15 -12.97 -8.06
N LEU A 66 12.32 -11.94 -7.24
CA LEU A 66 13.60 -11.22 -7.22
C LEU A 66 14.68 -12.24 -6.86
N SER A 67 15.80 -12.23 -7.60
CA SER A 67 16.90 -13.14 -7.32
C SER A 67 17.36 -12.96 -5.88
N ASP A 68 17.70 -14.05 -5.20
CA ASP A 68 18.30 -14.03 -3.87
C ASP A 68 19.66 -13.32 -3.82
N ASP A 69 20.16 -12.89 -4.99
CA ASP A 69 21.37 -12.09 -5.09
C ASP A 69 21.21 -10.81 -4.27
N LYS A 70 22.17 -10.59 -3.37
CA LYS A 70 22.01 -9.77 -2.17
C LYS A 70 22.36 -8.28 -2.30
N PRO A 71 22.72 -7.66 -3.46
CA PRO A 71 23.32 -6.32 -3.43
C PRO A 71 22.33 -5.26 -2.91
N TRP A 72 21.03 -5.50 -3.02
CA TRP A 72 20.01 -4.51 -2.68
C TRP A 72 19.52 -4.55 -1.23
N GLY A 73 19.68 -5.68 -0.51
CA GLY A 73 19.26 -5.79 0.89
C GLY A 73 17.75 -5.71 1.15
N PHE A 74 16.90 -6.11 0.19
CA PHE A 74 15.44 -6.10 0.36
C PHE A 74 14.98 -7.08 1.45
N ARG A 75 14.00 -6.67 2.26
CA ARG A 75 13.43 -7.44 3.38
C ARG A 75 11.90 -7.48 3.37
N MET A 76 11.28 -7.12 2.25
CA MET A 76 9.84 -7.29 2.07
C MET A 76 9.47 -8.77 2.14
N ALA A 77 8.38 -9.09 2.85
CA ALA A 77 7.81 -10.41 2.80
C ALA A 77 7.23 -10.64 1.40
N VAL A 78 7.71 -11.66 0.71
CA VAL A 78 7.21 -12.07 -0.61
C VAL A 78 6.05 -13.04 -0.39
N PRO A 79 4.81 -12.72 -0.79
CA PRO A 79 3.69 -13.65 -0.70
C PRO A 79 3.95 -14.91 -1.52
N ALA A 80 3.45 -16.06 -1.04
CA ALA A 80 3.65 -17.35 -1.71
C ALA A 80 3.06 -17.36 -3.13
N LEU A 81 1.90 -16.73 -3.30
CA LEU A 81 1.23 -16.58 -4.59
C LEU A 81 1.65 -15.27 -5.27
N LEU A 82 1.56 -15.26 -6.59
CA LEU A 82 1.67 -14.05 -7.40
C LEU A 82 0.37 -13.26 -7.32
N TYR A 83 -0.77 -13.95 -7.40
CA TYR A 83 -2.11 -13.42 -7.19
C TYR A 83 -2.99 -14.49 -6.55
N ASN A 84 -3.86 -14.07 -5.64
CA ASN A 84 -4.96 -14.88 -5.14
C ASN A 84 -6.27 -14.23 -5.58
N ARG A 85 -6.97 -14.82 -6.54
CA ARG A 85 -8.27 -14.35 -7.04
C ARG A 85 -9.46 -15.02 -6.35
N GLY A 86 -9.24 -15.64 -5.19
CA GLY A 86 -10.30 -16.26 -4.40
C GLY A 86 -11.38 -15.23 -4.07
N GLU A 87 -12.64 -15.56 -4.37
CA GLU A 87 -13.76 -14.63 -4.19
C GLU A 87 -13.94 -14.27 -2.72
N LEU A 88 -13.92 -15.26 -1.83
CA LEU A 88 -14.08 -15.03 -0.39
C LEU A 88 -12.85 -14.38 0.20
N TYR A 89 -11.66 -14.84 -0.20
CA TYR A 89 -10.39 -14.24 0.20
C TYR A 89 -10.36 -12.73 -0.08
N ASN A 90 -10.70 -12.32 -1.30
CA ASN A 90 -10.68 -10.90 -1.69
C ASN A 90 -11.80 -10.09 -1.03
N LEU A 91 -12.99 -10.66 -0.86
CA LEU A 91 -14.11 -9.99 -0.17
C LEU A 91 -13.92 -9.89 1.35
N ALA A 92 -13.03 -10.72 1.93
CA ALA A 92 -12.72 -10.73 3.35
C ALA A 92 -11.60 -9.75 3.75
N VAL A 93 -11.00 -9.00 2.81
CA VAL A 93 -9.92 -8.05 3.09
C VAL A 93 -10.34 -7.07 4.20
N GLU A 94 -9.58 -7.08 5.29
CA GLU A 94 -10.00 -6.37 6.50
C GLU A 94 -9.73 -4.86 6.44
N ARG A 95 -8.64 -4.45 5.80
CA ARG A 95 -8.17 -3.06 5.78
C ARG A 95 -7.79 -2.64 4.37
N GLY A 96 -8.37 -1.53 3.93
CA GLY A 96 -8.21 -1.06 2.55
C GLY A 96 -8.89 -2.01 1.57
N THR A 97 -8.33 -2.10 0.38
CA THR A 97 -8.94 -2.80 -0.77
C THR A 97 -7.98 -3.77 -1.45
N LEU A 98 -6.84 -4.08 -0.80
CA LEU A 98 -5.76 -4.85 -1.41
C LEU A 98 -5.45 -6.06 -0.55
N SER A 99 -5.38 -7.22 -1.20
CA SER A 99 -4.76 -8.44 -0.68
C SER A 99 -3.26 -8.26 -0.41
N GLU A 100 -2.63 -9.25 0.23
CA GLU A 100 -1.19 -9.23 0.46
C GLU A 100 -0.42 -9.30 -0.86
N GLU A 101 -0.87 -10.11 -1.81
CA GLU A 101 -0.29 -10.24 -3.15
C GLU A 101 -0.35 -8.93 -3.92
N GLU A 102 -1.50 -8.27 -3.94
CA GLU A 102 -1.68 -6.98 -4.62
C GLU A 102 -0.87 -5.88 -3.94
N ARG A 103 -0.84 -5.85 -2.61
CA ARG A 103 -0.02 -4.90 -1.85
C ARG A 103 1.46 -5.10 -2.14
N TYR A 104 1.93 -6.34 -2.18
CA TYR A 104 3.31 -6.63 -2.58
C TYR A 104 3.58 -6.13 -3.99
N LYS A 105 2.68 -6.43 -4.95
CA LYS A 105 2.81 -6.01 -6.35
C LYS A 105 2.91 -4.50 -6.50
N ILE A 106 2.10 -3.75 -5.75
CA ILE A 106 2.18 -2.28 -5.72
C ILE A 106 3.50 -1.84 -5.13
N ASN A 107 3.90 -2.38 -3.97
CA ASN A 107 5.15 -2.00 -3.31
C ASN A 107 6.42 -2.30 -4.15
N GLU A 108 6.34 -3.24 -5.12
CA GLU A 108 7.44 -3.52 -6.04
C GLU A 108 7.89 -2.29 -6.85
N HIS A 109 7.07 -1.25 -7.01
CA HIS A 109 7.50 -0.03 -7.71
C HIS A 109 8.75 0.59 -7.08
N ILE A 110 8.90 0.54 -5.76
CA ILE A 110 10.11 1.04 -5.06
C ILE A 110 11.31 0.14 -5.28
N VAL A 111 11.08 -1.17 -5.33
CA VAL A 111 12.11 -2.14 -5.68
C VAL A 111 12.64 -1.86 -7.09
N GLN A 112 11.75 -1.67 -8.06
CA GLN A 112 12.11 -1.35 -9.44
C GLN A 112 12.82 0.01 -9.53
N THR A 113 12.31 1.04 -8.85
CA THR A 113 12.97 2.36 -8.75
C THR A 113 14.41 2.23 -8.28
N LEU A 114 14.65 1.49 -7.19
CA LEU A 114 15.99 1.31 -6.67
C LEU A 114 16.91 0.56 -7.65
N ILE A 115 16.42 -0.53 -8.26
CA ILE A 115 17.19 -1.34 -9.23
C ILE A 115 17.55 -0.50 -10.45
N MET A 116 16.58 0.25 -11.01
CA MET A 116 16.78 1.07 -12.20
C MET A 116 17.74 2.23 -11.92
N LEU A 117 17.46 3.02 -10.88
CA LEU A 117 18.26 4.22 -10.58
C LEU A 117 19.70 3.86 -10.17
N SER A 118 19.90 2.74 -9.50
CA SER A 118 21.24 2.31 -9.09
C SER A 118 22.12 1.83 -10.24
N GLN A 119 21.54 1.57 -11.42
CA GLN A 119 22.29 1.25 -12.64
C GLN A 119 22.65 2.50 -13.46
N LEU A 120 22.10 3.66 -13.11
CA LEU A 120 22.38 4.91 -13.83
C LEU A 120 23.72 5.52 -13.37
N PRO A 121 24.53 6.07 -14.30
CA PRO A 121 25.82 6.66 -13.99
C PRO A 121 25.66 8.09 -13.43
N PHE A 122 25.13 8.22 -12.21
CA PHE A 122 24.96 9.52 -11.58
C PHE A 122 26.30 10.23 -11.32
N PRO A 123 26.40 11.55 -11.56
CA PRO A 123 27.54 12.33 -11.07
C PRO A 123 27.56 12.31 -9.53
N LYS A 124 28.74 12.56 -8.93
CA LYS A 124 28.94 12.45 -7.47
C LYS A 124 27.88 13.20 -6.63
N HIS A 125 27.46 14.39 -7.05
CA HIS A 125 26.48 15.20 -6.34
C HIS A 125 25.04 14.64 -6.39
N LEU A 126 24.75 13.69 -7.30
CA LEU A 126 23.47 12.99 -7.41
C LEU A 126 23.57 11.51 -7.00
N SER A 127 24.70 11.07 -6.44
CA SER A 127 24.92 9.67 -6.06
C SER A 127 23.90 9.11 -5.04
N GLN A 128 23.22 9.99 -4.29
CA GLN A 128 22.20 9.61 -3.31
C GLN A 128 20.79 9.46 -3.90
N VAL A 129 20.56 9.82 -5.16
CA VAL A 129 19.23 9.75 -5.80
C VAL A 129 18.57 8.37 -5.64
N PRO A 130 19.26 7.23 -5.85
CA PRO A 130 18.65 5.92 -5.63
C PRO A 130 18.21 5.69 -4.18
N GLU A 131 18.95 6.18 -3.19
CA GLU A 131 18.58 6.02 -1.77
C GLU A 131 17.39 6.89 -1.40
N ILE A 132 17.35 8.14 -1.85
CA ILE A 132 16.25 9.08 -1.58
C ILE A 132 14.96 8.55 -2.23
N ALA A 133 15.03 8.17 -3.51
CA ALA A 133 13.89 7.66 -4.26
C ALA A 133 13.49 6.23 -3.82
N GLY A 134 14.44 5.39 -3.41
CA GLY A 134 14.16 4.04 -2.93
C GLY A 134 13.76 3.95 -1.46
N GLY A 135 14.04 5.00 -0.68
CA GLY A 135 13.88 5.02 0.78
C GLY A 135 12.67 5.78 1.30
N HIS A 136 11.94 6.53 0.46
CA HIS A 136 10.83 7.38 0.93
C HIS A 136 9.60 6.62 1.45
N HIS A 137 9.53 5.29 1.26
CA HIS A 137 8.52 4.41 1.89
C HIS A 137 9.01 3.69 3.15
N GLU A 138 10.26 3.93 3.55
CA GLU A 138 10.77 3.47 4.85
C GLU A 138 10.17 4.30 5.99
N LYS A 139 10.07 3.69 7.17
CA LYS A 139 9.46 4.29 8.38
C LYS A 139 10.45 4.25 9.53
N MET A 140 10.29 5.11 10.53
CA MET A 140 11.30 5.27 11.58
C MET A 140 11.45 4.02 12.46
N ASP A 141 10.39 3.20 12.53
CA ASP A 141 10.29 1.95 13.30
C ASP A 141 10.63 0.68 12.50
N ALA A 142 11.14 0.79 11.28
CA ALA A 142 11.41 -0.33 10.37
C ALA A 142 10.16 -1.13 9.89
N SER A 143 8.94 -0.62 10.10
CA SER A 143 7.72 -1.19 9.51
C SER A 143 7.49 -0.78 8.04
N GLY A 144 8.42 0.02 7.47
CA GLY A 144 8.41 0.46 6.08
C GLY A 144 8.96 -0.58 5.11
N TYR A 145 9.21 -0.16 3.87
CA TYR A 145 9.73 -1.01 2.80
C TYR A 145 10.59 -0.19 1.82
N PRO A 146 11.49 -0.82 1.04
CA PRO A 146 11.63 -2.26 0.79
C PRO A 146 12.68 -2.99 1.64
N ARG A 147 13.52 -2.27 2.38
CA ARG A 147 14.65 -2.79 3.16
C ARG A 147 14.34 -2.87 4.66
N ARG A 148 13.24 -2.27 5.13
CA ARG A 148 12.86 -2.22 6.57
C ARG A 148 13.95 -1.54 7.40
N LEU A 149 14.28 -0.31 7.00
CA LEU A 149 15.31 0.50 7.65
C LEU A 149 14.74 1.18 8.89
N THR A 150 15.56 1.35 9.92
CA THR A 150 15.25 2.21 11.06
C THR A 150 15.62 3.66 10.75
N ARG A 151 15.12 4.62 11.54
CA ARG A 151 15.48 6.05 11.46
C ARG A 151 16.98 6.30 11.30
N ALA A 152 17.81 5.60 12.07
CA ALA A 152 19.26 5.80 12.08
C ALA A 152 19.97 5.29 10.82
N GLN A 153 19.31 4.42 10.04
CA GLN A 153 19.84 3.85 8.81
C GLN A 153 19.46 4.64 7.56
N MET A 154 18.59 5.65 7.69
CA MET A 154 18.12 6.50 6.60
C MET A 154 18.85 7.84 6.57
N SER A 155 19.16 8.33 5.36
CA SER A 155 19.65 9.69 5.22
C SER A 155 18.58 10.72 5.67
N PRO A 156 18.97 11.92 6.11
CA PRO A 156 18.01 13.00 6.32
C PRO A 156 17.19 13.30 5.06
N LEU A 157 17.79 13.20 3.86
CA LEU A 157 17.14 13.48 2.59
C LEU A 157 16.02 12.47 2.28
N ALA A 158 16.25 11.17 2.49
CA ALA A 158 15.21 10.16 2.32
C ALA A 158 14.04 10.38 3.28
N ARG A 159 14.32 10.76 4.54
CA ARG A 159 13.29 11.08 5.53
C ARG A 159 12.52 12.36 5.20
N MET A 160 13.18 13.38 4.64
CA MET A 160 12.51 14.59 4.13
C MET A 160 11.62 14.27 2.94
N MET A 161 12.08 13.42 2.01
CA MET A 161 11.31 12.99 0.85
C MET A 161 10.01 12.28 1.26
N ALA A 162 10.06 11.41 2.28
CA ALA A 162 8.87 10.76 2.82
C ALA A 162 7.82 11.75 3.32
N ILE A 163 8.25 12.82 4.02
CA ILE A 163 7.35 13.88 4.51
C ILE A 163 6.73 14.65 3.33
N ALA A 164 7.54 15.01 2.34
CA ALA A 164 7.09 15.74 1.16
C ALA A 164 6.07 14.93 0.33
N ASP A 165 6.36 13.65 0.07
CA ASP A 165 5.49 12.73 -0.66
C ASP A 165 4.15 12.52 0.05
N ILE A 166 4.17 12.29 1.37
CA ILE A 166 2.94 12.14 2.16
C ILE A 166 2.09 13.42 2.13
N PHE A 167 2.70 14.59 2.29
CA PHE A 167 1.97 15.85 2.28
C PHE A 167 1.32 16.13 0.92
N GLU A 168 2.07 15.92 -0.17
CA GLU A 168 1.56 16.04 -1.53
C GLU A 168 0.38 15.06 -1.74
N ALA A 169 0.58 13.79 -1.41
CA ALA A 169 -0.44 12.76 -1.63
C ALA A 169 -1.74 12.99 -0.86
N LEU A 170 -1.68 13.61 0.32
CA LEU A 170 -2.85 13.97 1.12
C LEU A 170 -3.59 15.19 0.56
N THR A 171 -2.86 16.15 -0.01
CA THR A 171 -3.42 17.44 -0.46
C THR A 171 -3.80 17.45 -1.94
N ALA A 172 -3.33 16.46 -2.72
CA ALA A 172 -3.64 16.30 -4.13
C ALA A 172 -5.15 16.17 -4.43
N ILE A 173 -5.62 16.90 -5.43
CA ILE A 173 -7.04 17.00 -5.86
C ILE A 173 -7.38 16.15 -7.09
N ASP A 174 -6.36 15.69 -7.81
CA ASP A 174 -6.45 15.01 -9.10
C ASP A 174 -6.78 13.52 -8.95
N ARG A 175 -6.91 13.02 -7.71
CA ARG A 175 -7.23 11.63 -7.44
C ARG A 175 -8.75 11.38 -7.61
N PRO A 176 -9.18 10.60 -8.62
CA PRO A 176 -10.61 10.42 -8.93
C PRO A 176 -11.41 9.76 -7.81
N TYR A 177 -10.74 9.10 -6.85
CA TYR A 177 -11.37 8.33 -5.79
C TYR A 177 -11.46 9.05 -4.44
N LYS A 178 -10.82 10.22 -4.27
CA LYS A 178 -10.85 10.97 -3.00
C LYS A 178 -10.80 12.47 -3.23
N LYS A 179 -11.61 13.22 -2.49
CA LYS A 179 -11.43 14.66 -2.39
C LYS A 179 -10.10 14.95 -1.67
N GLY A 180 -9.31 15.87 -2.21
CA GLY A 180 -8.09 16.35 -1.55
C GLY A 180 -8.41 16.89 -0.16
N LYS A 181 -7.55 16.59 0.81
CA LYS A 181 -7.74 17.02 2.20
C LYS A 181 -7.49 18.52 2.34
N THR A 182 -8.11 19.13 3.36
CA THR A 182 -7.74 20.49 3.76
C THR A 182 -6.34 20.51 4.36
N LEU A 183 -5.75 21.69 4.46
CA LEU A 183 -4.42 21.88 5.02
C LEU A 183 -4.34 21.39 6.47
N SER A 184 -5.36 21.73 7.28
CA SER A 184 -5.45 21.28 8.68
C SER A 184 -5.61 19.76 8.78
N GLU A 185 -6.43 19.14 7.93
CA GLU A 185 -6.63 17.69 7.90
C GLU A 185 -5.33 16.95 7.56
N ALA A 186 -4.61 17.41 6.52
CA ALA A 186 -3.37 16.79 6.08
C ALA A 186 -2.31 16.82 7.19
N LEU A 187 -2.11 17.98 7.82
CA LEU A 187 -1.13 18.14 8.90
C LEU A 187 -1.54 17.38 10.18
N ALA A 188 -2.84 17.27 10.48
CA ALA A 188 -3.32 16.45 11.59
C ALA A 188 -3.11 14.94 11.34
N ILE A 189 -3.21 14.48 10.08
CA ILE A 189 -2.85 13.10 9.72
C ILE A 189 -1.34 12.90 9.90
N MET A 190 -0.50 13.81 9.39
CA MET A 190 0.94 13.70 9.51
C MET A 190 1.44 13.77 10.97
N SER A 191 0.82 14.61 11.80
CA SER A 191 1.09 14.64 13.25
C SER A 191 0.84 13.28 13.91
N ARG A 192 -0.24 12.57 13.55
CA ARG A 192 -0.47 11.20 14.04
C ARG A 192 0.54 10.21 13.47
N MET A 193 0.93 10.35 12.21
CA MET A 193 1.97 9.51 11.61
C MET A 193 3.32 9.67 12.32
N GLN A 194 3.64 10.86 12.82
CA GLN A 194 4.81 11.08 13.67
C GLN A 194 4.69 10.28 14.98
N ASP A 195 3.53 10.32 15.65
CA ASP A 195 3.30 9.59 16.90
C ASP A 195 3.45 8.07 16.71
N GLU A 196 3.00 7.58 15.55
CA GLU A 196 3.15 6.19 15.09
C GLU A 196 4.54 5.86 14.53
N GLN A 197 5.51 6.77 14.61
CA GLN A 197 6.88 6.59 14.09
C GLN A 197 6.94 6.27 12.58
N ARG A 198 5.94 6.68 11.81
CA ARG A 198 5.92 6.54 10.35
C ARG A 198 6.76 7.61 9.65
N ILE A 199 6.84 8.81 10.23
CA ILE A 199 7.67 9.92 9.75
C ILE A 199 8.60 10.42 10.86
N ASP A 200 9.63 11.16 10.47
CA ASP A 200 10.60 11.71 11.42
C ASP A 200 10.02 12.94 12.17
N PRO A 201 9.98 12.91 13.52
CA PRO A 201 9.42 14.00 14.31
C PRO A 201 10.19 15.32 14.20
N GLU A 202 11.51 15.27 14.11
CA GLU A 202 12.35 16.48 14.07
C GLU A 202 12.24 17.14 12.69
N LEU A 203 12.19 16.34 11.62
CA LEU A 203 12.01 16.86 10.28
C LEU A 203 10.57 17.34 10.03
N PHE A 204 9.56 16.69 10.62
CA PHE A 204 8.19 17.20 10.57
C PHE A 204 8.08 18.53 11.31
N ALA A 205 8.69 18.66 12.49
CA ALA A 205 8.74 19.93 13.20
C ALA A 205 9.46 21.03 12.39
N LEU A 206 10.55 20.68 11.69
CA LEU A 206 11.24 21.60 10.78
C LEU A 206 10.35 22.02 9.60
N PHE A 207 9.63 21.07 9.00
CA PHE A 207 8.67 21.30 7.91
C PHE A 207 7.57 22.29 8.31
N LEU A 208 7.06 22.19 9.54
CA LEU A 208 6.09 23.15 10.08
C LEU A 208 6.72 24.52 10.36
N ARG A 209 7.88 24.56 11.02
CA ARG A 209 8.54 25.81 11.43
C ARG A 209 9.06 26.64 10.25
N SER A 210 9.47 25.99 9.17
CA SER A 210 9.98 26.67 7.98
C SER A 210 8.89 27.33 7.15
N GLY A 211 7.63 26.94 7.33
CA GLY A 211 6.50 27.42 6.51
C GLY A 211 6.44 26.82 5.10
N VAL A 212 7.34 25.87 4.76
CA VAL A 212 7.40 25.31 3.39
C VAL A 212 6.09 24.62 2.98
N TYR A 213 5.36 24.03 3.94
CA TYR A 213 4.05 23.44 3.71
C TYR A 213 3.02 24.48 3.25
N LEU A 214 3.08 25.71 3.80
CA LEU A 214 2.18 26.81 3.49
C LEU A 214 2.56 27.43 2.15
N ASP A 215 3.85 27.61 1.89
CA ASP A 215 4.36 28.08 0.59
C ASP A 215 3.91 27.14 -0.54
N TYR A 216 3.99 25.83 -0.32
CA TYR A 216 3.45 24.82 -1.24
C TYR A 216 1.94 24.97 -1.40
N ALA A 217 1.21 25.02 -0.28
CA ALA A 217 -0.24 25.07 -0.28
C ALA A 217 -0.77 26.30 -1.03
N GLN A 218 -0.17 27.47 -0.83
CA GLN A 218 -0.54 28.71 -1.54
C GLN A 218 -0.30 28.64 -3.04
N ARG A 219 0.68 27.85 -3.50
CA ARG A 219 1.03 27.72 -4.92
C ARG A 219 0.23 26.65 -5.64
N PHE A 220 -0.09 25.55 -4.97
CA PHE A 220 -0.56 24.33 -5.64
C PHE A 220 -1.90 23.79 -5.13
N MET A 221 -2.37 24.18 -3.94
CA MET A 221 -3.67 23.74 -3.43
C MET A 221 -4.79 24.71 -3.84
N GLN A 222 -6.02 24.21 -3.86
CA GLN A 222 -7.18 25.06 -4.12
C GLN A 222 -7.50 25.94 -2.92
N ALA A 223 -8.05 27.13 -3.16
CA ALA A 223 -8.42 28.08 -2.10
C ALA A 223 -9.35 27.46 -1.03
N GLN A 224 -10.23 26.54 -1.41
CA GLN A 224 -11.14 25.84 -0.51
C GLN A 224 -10.45 24.84 0.43
N GLN A 225 -9.23 24.40 0.10
CA GLN A 225 -8.42 23.53 0.96
C GLN A 225 -7.58 24.31 1.97
N LEU A 226 -7.45 25.64 1.81
CA LEU A 226 -6.64 26.50 2.66
C LEU A 226 -7.45 26.97 3.87
N ASP A 227 -7.46 26.16 4.92
CA ASP A 227 -8.04 26.49 6.22
C ASP A 227 -6.96 26.89 7.25
N LEU A 228 -7.41 27.43 8.39
CA LEU A 228 -6.52 27.85 9.46
C LEU A 228 -5.89 26.64 10.16
N VAL A 229 -4.59 26.72 10.42
CA VAL A 229 -3.83 25.68 11.11
C VAL A 229 -3.17 26.24 12.37
N ASP A 230 -3.43 25.61 13.51
CA ASP A 230 -2.71 25.89 14.76
C ASP A 230 -1.40 25.09 14.81
N ILE A 231 -0.32 25.70 14.34
CA ILE A 231 1.01 25.09 14.32
C ILE A 231 1.57 24.89 15.73
N ALA A 232 1.24 25.76 16.68
CA ALA A 232 1.73 25.64 18.06
C ALA A 232 1.19 24.36 18.70
N SER A 233 -0.08 24.04 18.47
CA SER A 233 -0.70 22.79 18.92
C SER A 233 -0.03 21.54 18.32
N LEU A 234 0.32 21.58 17.03
CA LEU A 234 1.01 20.46 16.36
C LEU A 234 2.45 20.26 16.85
N LEU A 235 3.15 21.34 17.19
CA LEU A 235 4.51 21.28 17.74
C LEU A 235 4.54 20.92 19.24
N GLY A 236 3.48 21.24 19.99
CA GLY A 236 3.40 21.09 21.43
C GLY A 236 2.80 19.78 21.95
N ARG A 237 2.33 18.87 21.07
CA ARG A 237 1.75 17.59 21.49
C ARG A 237 2.81 16.65 22.08
N PRO A 238 2.67 16.20 23.35
CA PRO A 238 3.48 15.10 23.86
C PRO A 238 3.10 13.79 23.15
N ARG A 239 4.09 12.95 22.82
CA ARG A 239 3.90 11.59 22.27
C ARG A 239 2.94 10.81 23.17
N ASN A 240 1.76 10.43 22.67
CA ASN A 240 0.85 9.54 23.40
C ASN A 240 0.53 8.29 22.55
N PRO A 241 1.16 7.14 22.82
CA PRO A 241 1.13 5.96 21.93
C PRO A 241 -0.14 5.09 22.02
N GLN A 242 -1.25 5.52 22.64
CA GLN A 242 -2.35 4.61 23.04
C GLN A 242 -3.79 5.01 22.64
N GLN A 243 -4.03 5.79 21.60
CA GLN A 243 -5.41 5.93 21.07
C GLN A 243 -5.67 4.99 19.89
N PRO A 244 -6.60 4.01 20.00
CA PRO A 244 -7.00 3.18 18.88
C PRO A 244 -7.85 3.98 17.88
N PHE A 245 -7.64 3.69 16.60
CA PHE A 245 -8.31 4.33 15.47
C PHE A 245 -9.71 3.74 15.20
N ASP A 246 -10.64 4.63 14.85
CA ASP A 246 -11.82 4.32 14.04
C ASP A 246 -11.44 4.44 12.54
N HIS A 247 -11.67 3.37 11.78
CA HIS A 247 -11.29 3.23 10.37
C HIS A 247 -12.40 3.67 9.40
N SER A 248 -13.35 4.48 9.83
CA SER A 248 -14.45 4.97 8.98
C SER A 248 -14.12 6.29 8.28
N THR A 249 -13.30 6.26 7.21
CA THR A 249 -13.40 7.14 6.00
C THR A 249 -12.45 6.70 4.88
#